data_AF-A0A1F8UTA1-F1
#
_entry.id   AF-A0A1F8UTA1-F1
#
_cell.length_a   1.000
_cell.length_b   1.000
_cell.length_c   1.000
_cell.angle_alpha   90.00
_cell.angle_beta   90.00
_cell.angle_gamma   90.00
#
_symmetry.space_group_name_H-M   'P 1'
#
loop_
_entity.id
_entity.type
_entity.pdbx_description
1 polymer ?
#
loop_
_entity_poly.entity_id
_entity_poly.type
_entity_poly.pdbx_seq_one_letter_code
_entity_poly.pdbx_strand_id
1 'polypeptide(L)'
;MAYLVPAEFVTKMVDAGESKIFMSTRDTLIRSYMAGAILALAAVFAVTVAVQTGSFLVGSMLFPVGFIMLYLMGFDLLTGVFVLTPLALLDKRPGVTVQGVLRNWGLVFTGNFAGALTVAAMMAFVLTMGFHLEPDAVGQKLAGVGEARTLGYAEHGVTGWMTIFLRGMLCNWMVSMGVVGAMISTHVSGKVMAMWMPIMLFFFMGFE
;
A
#
# COMPACT_ATOMS: atom_id res chain seq x y z
N MET A 1 -27.20 -11.31 -1.66
CA MET A 1 -26.10 -12.27 -1.93
C MET A 1 -24.80 -11.69 -1.41
N ALA A 2 -23.96 -12.52 -0.77
CA ALA A 2 -22.71 -12.10 -0.12
C ALA A 2 -21.50 -12.09 -1.08
N TYR A 3 -21.57 -12.83 -2.19
CA TYR A 3 -20.54 -12.94 -3.22
C TYR A 3 -21.04 -12.34 -4.54
N LEU A 4 -20.19 -11.53 -5.18
CA LEU A 4 -20.41 -10.93 -6.50
C LEU A 4 -19.55 -11.67 -7.52
N VAL A 5 -20.15 -12.10 -8.63
CA VAL A 5 -19.40 -12.74 -9.72
C VAL A 5 -18.56 -11.70 -10.46
N PRO A 6 -17.45 -12.09 -11.13
CA PRO A 6 -16.58 -11.16 -11.85
C PRO A 6 -17.28 -10.15 -12.75
N ALA A 7 -18.27 -10.61 -13.53
CA ALA A 7 -19.04 -9.73 -14.41
C ALA A 7 -19.78 -8.59 -13.67
N GLU A 8 -20.12 -8.77 -12.39
CA GLU A 8 -20.87 -7.79 -11.59
C GLU A 8 -19.98 -6.75 -10.90
N PHE A 9 -18.70 -7.05 -10.65
CA PHE A 9 -17.79 -6.11 -9.98
C PHE A 9 -16.81 -5.41 -10.92
N VAL A 10 -16.62 -5.91 -12.15
CA VAL A 10 -15.76 -5.24 -13.16
C VAL A 10 -16.24 -3.80 -13.41
N THR A 11 -17.55 -3.58 -13.59
CA THR A 11 -18.09 -2.22 -13.77
C THR A 11 -17.79 -1.35 -12.56
N LYS A 12 -17.89 -1.89 -11.34
CA LYS A 12 -17.56 -1.16 -10.11
C LYS A 12 -16.09 -0.76 -10.03
N MET A 13 -15.18 -1.60 -10.54
CA MET A 13 -13.75 -1.27 -10.62
C MET A 13 -13.50 -0.09 -11.56
N VAL A 14 -14.16 -0.11 -12.72
CA VAL A 14 -14.09 0.97 -13.71
C VAL A 14 -14.66 2.27 -13.16
N ASP A 15 -15.87 2.23 -12.56
CA ASP A 15 -16.52 3.39 -11.94
C ASP A 15 -15.66 3.97 -10.81
N ALA A 16 -15.05 3.09 -9.99
CA ALA A 16 -14.11 3.51 -8.97
C ALA A 16 -12.91 4.24 -9.58
N GLY A 17 -12.30 3.70 -10.63
CA GLY A 17 -11.20 4.33 -11.36
C GLY A 17 -11.57 5.71 -11.91
N GLU A 18 -12.72 5.83 -12.55
CA GLU A 18 -13.26 7.09 -13.06
C GLU A 18 -13.40 8.14 -11.94
N SER A 19 -14.00 7.76 -10.82
CA SER A 19 -14.18 8.64 -9.66
C SER A 19 -12.86 9.17 -9.08
N LYS A 20 -11.78 8.38 -9.14
CA LYS A 20 -10.45 8.81 -8.67
C LYS A 20 -9.82 9.84 -9.60
N ILE A 21 -10.02 9.70 -10.91
CA ILE A 21 -9.45 10.61 -11.91
C ILE A 21 -10.08 12.01 -11.81
N PHE A 22 -11.40 12.08 -11.60
CA PHE A 22 -12.12 13.35 -11.48
C PHE A 22 -12.10 13.96 -10.07
N MET A 23 -11.42 13.32 -9.12
CA MET A 23 -11.33 13.84 -7.76
C MET A 23 -10.54 15.16 -7.71
N SER A 24 -11.00 16.06 -6.82
CA SER A 24 -10.34 17.34 -6.59
C SER A 24 -8.92 17.13 -6.06
N THR A 25 -7.98 18.01 -6.42
CA THR A 25 -6.58 17.91 -5.94
C THR A 25 -6.50 17.86 -4.41
N ARG A 26 -7.33 18.65 -3.72
CA ARG A 26 -7.38 18.71 -2.25
C ARG A 26 -7.77 17.35 -1.67
N ASP A 27 -8.85 16.77 -2.16
CA ASP A 27 -9.36 15.51 -1.60
C ASP A 27 -8.41 14.36 -1.92
N THR A 28 -7.84 14.33 -3.13
CA THR A 28 -6.81 13.35 -3.50
C THR A 28 -5.61 13.42 -2.58
N LEU A 29 -5.09 14.62 -2.29
CA LEU A 29 -3.93 14.78 -1.41
C LEU A 29 -4.24 14.41 0.04
N ILE A 30 -5.40 14.81 0.58
CA ILE A 30 -5.77 14.46 1.97
C ILE A 30 -5.96 12.94 2.11
N ARG A 31 -6.69 12.31 1.18
CA ARG A 31 -6.95 10.87 1.23
C ARG A 31 -5.66 10.07 1.04
N SER A 32 -4.79 10.50 0.13
CA SER A 32 -3.51 9.81 -0.10
C SER A 32 -2.51 10.04 1.04
N TYR A 33 -2.49 11.22 1.65
CA TYR A 33 -1.69 11.45 2.86
C TYR A 33 -2.05 10.47 3.97
N MET A 34 -3.34 10.33 4.25
CA MET A 34 -3.83 9.40 5.29
C MET A 34 -3.53 7.94 4.95
N ALA A 35 -3.65 7.52 3.68
CA ALA A 35 -3.25 6.17 3.25
C ALA A 35 -1.77 5.89 3.52
N GLY A 36 -0.89 6.83 3.15
CA GLY A 36 0.55 6.70 3.37
C GLY A 36 0.91 6.61 4.86
N ALA A 37 0.32 7.48 5.68
CA ALA A 37 0.54 7.48 7.12
C ALA A 37 0.07 6.17 7.78
N ILE A 38 -1.14 5.69 7.46
CA ILE A 38 -1.67 4.45 8.04
C ILE A 38 -0.84 3.24 7.62
N LEU A 39 -0.43 3.15 6.36
CA LEU A 39 0.38 2.03 5.89
C LEU A 39 1.78 2.03 6.51
N ALA A 40 2.40 3.21 6.68
CA ALA A 40 3.67 3.34 7.39
C ALA A 40 3.56 2.92 8.87
N LEU A 41 2.49 3.31 9.56
CA LEU A 41 2.23 2.85 10.93
C LEU A 41 2.04 1.34 11.01
N ALA A 42 1.34 0.74 10.05
CA ALA A 42 1.17 -0.71 9.97
C ALA A 42 2.48 -1.45 9.71
N ALA A 43 3.39 -0.88 8.90
CA ALA A 43 4.72 -1.42 8.70
C ALA A 43 5.54 -1.41 10.00
N VAL A 44 5.52 -0.28 10.74
CA VAL A 44 6.16 -0.19 12.05
C VAL A 44 5.57 -1.20 13.02
N PHE A 45 4.25 -1.30 13.11
CA PHE A 45 3.57 -2.30 13.93
C PHE A 45 3.99 -3.74 13.59
N ALA A 46 4.00 -4.11 12.31
CA ALA A 46 4.38 -5.46 11.86
C ALA A 46 5.84 -5.78 12.21
N VAL A 47 6.75 -4.81 12.05
CA VAL A 47 8.16 -4.96 12.43
C VAL A 47 8.31 -5.08 13.94
N THR A 48 7.61 -4.25 14.72
CA THR A 48 7.58 -4.35 16.19
C THR A 48 7.15 -5.74 16.64
N VAL A 49 6.06 -6.27 16.08
CA VAL A 49 5.57 -7.62 16.38
C VAL A 49 6.63 -8.67 16.02
N ALA A 50 7.22 -8.58 14.83
CA ALA A 50 8.24 -9.52 14.40
C ALA A 50 9.47 -9.52 15.32
N VAL A 51 9.91 -8.35 15.77
CA VAL A 51 11.05 -8.20 16.70
C VAL A 51 10.69 -8.74 18.08
N GLN A 52 9.54 -8.37 18.63
CA GLN A 52 9.13 -8.78 19.98
C GLN A 52 8.82 -10.27 20.09
N THR A 53 8.26 -10.87 19.04
CA THR A 53 7.92 -12.30 19.02
C THR A 53 9.04 -13.19 18.47
N GLY A 54 10.05 -12.58 17.82
CA GLY A 54 11.06 -13.31 17.06
C GLY A 54 10.54 -13.98 15.78
N SER A 55 9.29 -13.70 15.37
CA SER A 55 8.65 -14.35 14.23
C SER A 55 8.17 -13.35 13.18
N PHE A 56 8.86 -13.32 12.04
CA PHE A 56 8.44 -12.52 10.88
C PHE A 56 7.08 -12.95 10.33
N LEU A 57 6.71 -14.23 10.49
CA LEU A 57 5.40 -14.75 10.10
C LEU A 57 4.27 -14.05 10.88
N VAL A 58 4.42 -13.90 12.20
CA VAL A 58 3.40 -13.23 13.03
C VAL A 58 3.25 -11.76 12.64
N GLY A 59 4.38 -11.05 12.42
CA GLY A 59 4.35 -9.69 11.90
C GLY A 59 3.63 -9.60 10.55
N SER A 60 3.90 -10.54 9.64
CA SER A 60 3.28 -10.60 8.31
C SER A 60 1.78 -10.89 8.34
N MET A 61 1.32 -11.72 9.27
CA MET A 61 -0.12 -11.98 9.49
C MET A 61 -0.88 -10.75 9.97
N LEU A 62 -0.19 -9.82 10.66
CA LEU A 62 -0.80 -8.63 11.24
C LEU A 62 -0.60 -7.36 10.40
N PHE A 63 0.37 -7.34 9.48
CA PHE A 63 0.58 -6.24 8.53
C PHE A 63 -0.67 -5.82 7.73
N PRO A 64 -1.57 -6.74 7.27
CA PRO A 64 -2.75 -6.35 6.50
C PRO A 64 -3.69 -5.37 7.17
N VAL A 65 -3.62 -5.21 8.50
CA VAL A 65 -4.40 -4.23 9.26
C VAL A 65 -4.31 -2.82 8.66
N GLY A 66 -3.12 -2.40 8.21
CA GLY A 66 -2.95 -1.09 7.57
C GLY A 66 -3.75 -0.94 6.28
N PHE A 67 -3.62 -1.92 5.37
CA PHE A 67 -4.32 -1.91 4.09
C PHE A 67 -5.85 -2.02 4.26
N ILE A 68 -6.31 -2.84 5.21
CA ILE A 68 -7.72 -2.97 5.52
C ILE A 68 -8.30 -1.65 6.03
N MET A 69 -7.62 -0.98 6.98
CA MET A 69 -8.08 0.30 7.53
C MET A 69 -8.15 1.37 6.44
N LEU A 70 -7.08 1.54 5.65
CA LEU A 70 -7.06 2.57 4.62
C LEU A 70 -8.14 2.32 3.55
N TYR A 71 -8.38 1.07 3.16
CA TYR A 71 -9.40 0.74 2.17
C TYR A 71 -10.81 0.99 2.70
N LEU A 72 -11.12 0.54 3.93
CA LEU A 72 -12.43 0.70 4.53
C LEU A 72 -12.77 2.18 4.83
N MET A 73 -11.77 2.99 5.16
CA MET A 73 -11.91 4.44 5.32
C MET A 73 -11.92 5.20 3.99
N GLY A 74 -11.72 4.49 2.87
CA GLY A 74 -11.73 5.05 1.53
C GLY A 74 -10.52 5.95 1.23
N PHE A 75 -9.37 5.72 1.84
CA PHE A 75 -8.15 6.44 1.50
C PHE A 75 -7.51 5.91 0.21
N ASP A 76 -6.74 6.76 -0.45
CA ASP A 76 -6.19 6.47 -1.77
C ASP A 76 -4.73 6.04 -1.70
N LEU A 77 -4.50 4.75 -1.94
CA LEU A 77 -3.16 4.19 -2.04
C LEU A 77 -2.74 4.08 -3.51
N LEU A 78 -1.52 4.50 -3.81
CA LEU A 78 -0.97 4.56 -5.17
C LEU A 78 -1.07 3.22 -5.90
N THR A 79 -0.62 2.15 -5.24
CA THR A 79 -0.67 0.78 -5.75
C THR A 79 -2.09 0.30 -6.02
N GLY A 80 -3.08 0.78 -5.25
CA GLY A 80 -4.48 0.50 -5.52
C GLY A 80 -5.03 1.25 -6.74
N VAL A 81 -4.63 2.51 -6.94
CA VAL A 81 -5.08 3.28 -8.12
C VAL A 81 -4.37 2.86 -9.42
N PHE A 82 -3.21 2.19 -9.33
CA PHE A 82 -2.53 1.59 -10.48
C PHE A 82 -3.36 0.54 -11.21
N VAL A 83 -4.28 -0.16 -10.54
CA VAL A 83 -5.24 -1.05 -11.21
C VAL A 83 -6.52 -0.31 -11.62
N LEU A 84 -7.07 0.55 -10.77
CA LEU A 84 -8.39 1.15 -11.01
C LEU A 84 -8.39 2.19 -12.14
N THR A 85 -7.44 3.11 -12.12
CA THR A 85 -7.44 4.26 -13.05
C THR A 85 -7.12 3.88 -14.50
N PRO A 86 -6.22 2.92 -14.80
CA PRO A 86 -6.07 2.43 -16.17
C PRO A 86 -7.30 1.70 -16.70
N LEU A 87 -8.06 1.00 -15.84
CA LEU A 87 -9.29 0.33 -16.29
C LEU A 87 -10.33 1.32 -16.77
N ALA A 88 -10.49 2.46 -16.08
CA ALA A 88 -11.36 3.55 -16.56
C ALA A 88 -10.92 4.11 -17.91
N LEU A 89 -9.61 4.19 -18.15
CA LEU A 89 -9.05 4.61 -19.44
C LEU A 89 -9.28 3.57 -20.54
N LEU A 90 -9.06 2.29 -20.25
CA LEU A 90 -9.25 1.19 -21.20
C LEU A 90 -10.73 0.99 -21.58
N ASP A 91 -11.65 1.23 -20.63
CA ASP A 91 -13.10 1.25 -20.85
C ASP A 91 -13.56 2.51 -21.62
N LYS A 92 -12.64 3.44 -21.91
CA LYS A 92 -12.89 4.70 -22.64
C LYS A 92 -13.96 5.57 -21.98
N ARG A 93 -13.92 5.67 -20.65
CA ARG A 93 -14.85 6.50 -19.89
C ARG A 93 -14.80 7.96 -20.35
N PRO A 94 -15.94 8.64 -20.51
CA PRO A 94 -15.98 10.01 -21.02
C PRO A 94 -15.11 10.96 -20.18
N GLY A 95 -14.19 11.68 -20.83
CA GLY A 95 -13.29 12.63 -20.16
C GLY A 95 -12.09 12.01 -19.43
N VAL A 96 -11.99 10.68 -19.36
CA VAL A 96 -10.79 10.00 -18.84
C VAL A 96 -9.69 10.06 -19.90
N THR A 97 -8.53 10.60 -19.52
CA THR A 97 -7.36 10.74 -20.38
C THR A 97 -6.12 10.17 -19.71
N VAL A 98 -5.11 9.82 -20.51
CA VAL A 98 -3.78 9.41 -20.00
C VAL A 98 -3.21 10.46 -19.05
N GLN A 99 -3.37 11.75 -19.39
CA GLN A 99 -2.93 12.85 -18.53
C GLN A 99 -3.68 12.87 -17.19
N GLY A 100 -4.99 12.58 -17.18
CA GLY A 100 -5.78 12.44 -15.97
C GLY A 100 -5.30 11.30 -15.06
N VAL A 101 -4.95 10.15 -15.65
CA VAL A 101 -4.36 9.01 -14.93
C VAL A 101 -3.01 9.39 -14.32
N LEU A 102 -2.10 9.96 -15.12
CA LEU A 102 -0.77 10.37 -14.65
C LEU A 102 -0.84 11.47 -13.57
N ARG A 103 -1.77 12.42 -13.70
CA ARG A 103 -2.04 13.43 -12.66
C ARG A 103 -2.49 12.77 -11.37
N ASN A 104 -3.45 11.84 -11.43
CA ASN A 104 -3.93 11.13 -10.25
C ASN A 104 -2.77 10.38 -9.58
N TRP A 105 -1.97 9.64 -10.33
CA TRP A 105 -0.81 8.91 -9.81
C TRP A 105 0.19 9.83 -9.13
N GLY A 106 0.56 10.95 -9.77
CA GLY A 106 1.50 11.92 -9.19
C GLY A 106 1.00 12.53 -7.88
N LEU A 107 -0.29 12.89 -7.82
CA LEU A 107 -0.90 13.43 -6.60
C LEU A 107 -0.95 12.39 -5.48
N VAL A 108 -1.42 11.18 -5.79
CA VAL A 108 -1.52 10.09 -4.80
C VAL A 108 -0.14 9.67 -4.30
N PHE A 109 0.86 9.59 -5.18
CA PHE A 109 2.25 9.33 -4.80
C PHE A 109 2.75 10.39 -3.82
N THR A 110 2.57 11.66 -4.15
CA THR A 110 3.03 12.78 -3.32
C THR A 110 2.40 12.74 -1.93
N GLY A 111 1.09 12.50 -1.85
CA GLY A 111 0.41 12.37 -0.57
C GLY A 111 0.86 11.14 0.21
N ASN A 112 0.91 9.96 -0.42
CA ASN A 112 1.39 8.73 0.23
C ASN A 112 2.81 8.91 0.79
N PHE A 113 3.71 9.50 0.00
CA PHE A 113 5.09 9.75 0.38
C PHE A 113 5.18 10.73 1.57
N ALA A 114 4.46 11.86 1.51
CA ALA A 114 4.43 12.83 2.60
C ALA A 114 3.85 12.23 3.90
N GLY A 115 2.77 11.45 3.82
CA GLY A 115 2.18 10.78 4.98
C GLY A 115 3.12 9.75 5.61
N ALA A 116 3.83 8.97 4.78
CA ALA A 116 4.82 8.01 5.24
C ALA A 116 6.02 8.69 5.92
N LEU A 117 6.53 9.79 5.35
CA LEU A 117 7.63 10.57 5.96
C LEU A 117 7.24 11.18 7.30
N THR A 118 6.03 11.72 7.42
CA THR A 118 5.54 12.24 8.71
C THR A 118 5.54 11.15 9.77
N VAL A 119 5.01 9.96 9.45
CA VAL A 119 5.01 8.84 10.39
C VAL A 119 6.42 8.37 10.71
N ALA A 120 7.31 8.31 9.73
CA ALA A 120 8.71 7.95 9.96
C ALA A 120 9.38 8.92 10.95
N ALA A 121 9.18 10.24 10.79
CA ALA A 121 9.71 11.25 11.70
C ALA A 121 9.10 11.13 13.11
N MET A 122 7.78 10.96 13.21
CA MET A 122 7.10 10.76 14.50
C MET A 122 7.58 9.49 15.21
N MET A 123 7.73 8.38 14.48
CA MET A 123 8.18 7.11 15.07
C MET A 123 9.66 7.16 15.45
N ALA A 124 10.52 7.82 14.66
CA ALA A 124 11.90 8.07 15.05
C ALA A 124 11.97 8.85 16.37
N PHE A 125 11.17 9.91 16.52
CA PHE A 125 11.07 10.68 17.76
C PHE A 125 10.58 9.82 18.93
N VAL A 126 9.54 9.01 18.72
CA VAL A 126 8.97 8.14 19.77
C VAL A 126 9.97 7.06 20.21
N LEU A 127 10.58 6.34 19.27
CA LEU A 127 11.48 5.21 19.56
C LEU A 127 12.81 5.63 20.21
N THR A 128 13.16 6.91 20.11
CA THR A 128 14.39 7.48 20.68
C THR A 128 14.13 8.42 21.86
N MET A 129 12.89 8.50 22.34
CA MET A 129 12.46 9.45 23.39
C MET A 129 12.90 10.89 23.09
N GLY A 130 12.66 11.34 21.86
CA GLY A 130 13.06 12.66 21.38
C GLY A 130 14.55 12.78 21.05
N PHE A 131 15.14 11.73 20.48
CA PHE A 131 16.57 11.64 20.13
C PHE A 131 17.52 11.70 21.33
N HIS A 132 17.02 11.39 22.53
CA HIS A 132 17.82 11.31 23.75
C HIS A 132 18.40 9.91 23.99
N LEU A 133 17.82 8.88 23.36
CA LEU A 133 18.26 7.49 23.44
C LEU A 133 18.60 6.97 22.05
N GLU A 134 19.55 6.04 22.00
CA GLU A 134 19.79 5.26 20.79
C GLU A 134 18.56 4.42 20.42
N PRO A 135 18.31 4.16 19.12
CA PRO A 135 17.21 3.32 18.69
C PRO A 135 17.28 1.93 19.33
N ASP A 136 16.15 1.46 19.84
CA ASP A 136 16.01 0.09 20.33
C ASP A 136 16.07 -0.94 19.19
N ALA A 137 15.88 -2.23 19.51
CA ALA A 137 15.93 -3.30 18.51
C ALA A 137 14.91 -3.10 17.36
N VAL A 138 13.76 -2.46 17.64
CA VAL A 138 12.76 -2.14 16.62
C VAL A 138 13.26 -1.01 15.74
N GLY A 139 13.75 0.08 16.32
CA GLY A 139 14.31 1.23 15.59
C GLY A 139 15.50 0.83 14.72
N GLN A 140 16.41 0.02 15.23
CA GLN A 140 17.54 -0.53 14.46
C GLN A 140 17.06 -1.41 13.31
N LYS A 141 16.05 -2.28 13.54
CA LYS A 141 15.51 -3.13 12.49
C LYS A 141 14.85 -2.31 11.38
N LEU A 142 14.08 -1.28 11.73
CA LEU A 142 13.44 -0.38 10.77
C LEU A 142 14.48 0.37 9.92
N ALA A 143 15.53 0.90 10.55
CA ALA A 143 16.62 1.58 9.84
C ALA A 143 17.35 0.63 8.87
N GLY A 144 17.71 -0.57 9.35
CA GLY A 144 18.44 -1.55 8.53
C GLY A 144 17.63 -2.13 7.36
N VAL A 145 16.30 -2.21 7.46
CA VAL A 145 15.45 -2.65 6.33
C VAL A 145 15.54 -1.66 5.17
N GLY A 146 15.57 -0.35 5.44
CA GLY A 146 15.71 0.67 4.39
C GLY A 146 17.05 0.61 3.67
N GLU A 147 18.14 0.39 4.41
CA GLU A 147 19.48 0.22 3.86
C GLU A 147 19.58 -1.04 2.99
N ALA A 148 19.10 -2.18 3.50
CA ALA A 148 19.14 -3.44 2.76
C ALA A 148 18.35 -3.37 1.44
N ARG A 149 17.21 -2.66 1.44
CA ARG A 149 16.36 -2.48 0.25
C ARG A 149 16.89 -1.44 -0.75
N THR A 150 17.97 -0.74 -0.43
CA THR A 150 18.59 0.24 -1.34
C THR A 150 19.98 -0.21 -1.77
N LEU A 151 20.89 -0.36 -0.82
CA LEU A 151 22.28 -0.73 -1.10
C LEU A 151 22.43 -2.20 -1.49
N GLY A 152 21.65 -3.10 -0.88
CA GLY A 152 21.75 -4.54 -1.13
C GLY A 152 21.47 -4.95 -2.57
N TYR A 153 20.58 -4.24 -3.27
CA TYR A 153 20.35 -4.50 -4.70
C TYR A 153 21.37 -3.81 -5.60
N ALA A 154 21.88 -2.64 -5.19
CA ALA A 154 22.85 -1.88 -5.97
C ALA A 154 24.16 -2.66 -6.18
N GLU A 155 24.58 -3.45 -5.19
CA GLU A 155 25.74 -4.35 -5.27
C GLU A 155 25.66 -5.36 -6.41
N HIS A 156 24.45 -5.72 -6.84
CA HIS A 156 24.21 -6.67 -7.93
C HIS A 156 24.04 -5.99 -9.30
N GLY A 157 24.20 -4.68 -9.41
CA GLY A 157 24.11 -3.95 -10.68
C GLY A 157 22.76 -4.16 -11.39
N VAL A 158 22.79 -4.41 -12.71
CA VAL A 158 21.58 -4.54 -13.54
C VAL A 158 20.66 -5.67 -13.07
N THR A 159 21.21 -6.79 -12.61
CA THR A 159 20.38 -7.92 -12.13
C THR A 159 19.70 -7.61 -10.80
N GLY A 160 20.35 -6.80 -9.95
CA GLY A 160 19.72 -6.23 -8.74
C GLY A 160 18.53 -5.33 -9.08
N TRP A 161 18.68 -4.44 -10.07
CA TRP A 161 17.58 -3.60 -10.57
C TRP A 161 16.42 -4.43 -11.14
N MET A 162 16.71 -5.46 -11.95
CA MET A 162 15.68 -6.38 -12.44
C MET A 162 14.97 -7.11 -11.30
N THR A 163 15.70 -7.47 -10.24
CA THR A 163 15.13 -8.13 -9.06
C THR A 163 14.13 -7.22 -8.36
N ILE A 164 14.47 -5.95 -8.10
CA ILE A 164 13.54 -4.98 -7.51
C ILE A 164 12.31 -4.81 -8.40
N PHE A 165 12.50 -4.67 -9.72
CA PHE A 165 11.39 -4.49 -10.65
C PHE A 165 10.39 -5.66 -10.60
N LEU A 166 10.90 -6.91 -10.64
CA LEU A 166 10.05 -8.10 -10.54
C LEU A 166 9.37 -8.22 -9.17
N ARG A 167 10.07 -7.92 -8.07
CA ARG A 167 9.46 -7.86 -6.74
C ARG A 167 8.35 -6.80 -6.69
N GLY A 168 8.55 -5.66 -7.34
CA GLY A 168 7.56 -4.59 -7.53
C GLY A 168 6.31 -5.07 -8.25
N MET A 169 6.48 -5.79 -9.36
CA MET A 169 5.36 -6.36 -10.12
C MET A 169 4.56 -7.37 -9.27
N LEU A 170 5.25 -8.26 -8.55
CA LEU A 170 4.62 -9.27 -7.71
C LEU A 170 3.89 -8.64 -6.51
N CYS A 171 4.48 -7.63 -5.88
CA CYS A 171 3.83 -6.84 -4.82
C CYS A 171 2.54 -6.21 -5.33
N ASN A 172 2.62 -5.45 -6.42
CA ASN A 172 1.47 -4.72 -6.93
C ASN A 172 0.38 -5.65 -7.47
N TRP A 173 0.74 -6.83 -7.96
CA TRP A 173 -0.25 -7.86 -8.28
C TRP A 173 -1.03 -8.25 -7.03
N MET A 174 -0.36 -8.56 -5.92
CA MET A 174 -1.04 -8.90 -4.67
C MET A 174 -1.88 -7.73 -4.12
N VAL A 175 -1.36 -6.51 -4.15
CA VAL A 175 -2.12 -5.33 -3.70
C VAL A 175 -3.36 -5.11 -4.57
N SER A 176 -3.23 -5.25 -5.88
CA SER A 176 -4.37 -5.16 -6.82
C SER A 176 -5.39 -6.25 -6.54
N MET A 177 -4.95 -7.48 -6.27
CA MET A 177 -5.84 -8.58 -5.85
C MET A 177 -6.57 -8.25 -4.54
N GLY A 178 -5.93 -7.54 -3.61
CA GLY A 178 -6.59 -7.03 -2.40
C GLY A 178 -7.69 -6.02 -2.71
N VAL A 179 -7.41 -5.02 -3.56
CA VAL A 179 -8.39 -4.02 -3.99
C VAL A 179 -9.59 -4.67 -4.69
N VAL A 180 -9.33 -5.56 -5.65
CA VAL A 180 -10.37 -6.28 -6.39
C VAL A 180 -11.13 -7.23 -5.47
N GLY A 181 -10.43 -7.97 -4.62
CA GLY A 181 -11.00 -8.89 -3.64
C GLY A 181 -11.99 -8.20 -2.69
N ALA A 182 -11.70 -6.97 -2.29
CA ALA A 182 -12.60 -6.17 -1.47
C ALA A 182 -13.91 -5.77 -2.19
N MET A 183 -13.99 -5.89 -3.51
CA MET A 183 -15.21 -5.63 -4.30
C MET A 183 -16.06 -6.89 -4.49
N ILE A 184 -15.55 -8.08 -4.16
CA ILE A 184 -16.25 -9.36 -4.29
C ILE A 184 -17.34 -9.52 -3.22
N SER A 185 -17.16 -8.89 -2.05
CA SER A 185 -18.06 -9.01 -0.91
C SER A 185 -18.82 -7.71 -0.64
N THR A 186 -20.09 -7.84 -0.26
CA THR A 186 -20.90 -6.72 0.28
C THR A 186 -20.75 -6.57 1.80
N HIS A 187 -20.30 -7.61 2.51
CA HIS A 187 -20.06 -7.58 3.94
C HIS A 187 -18.62 -7.18 4.27
N VAL A 188 -18.44 -6.34 5.30
CA VAL A 188 -17.13 -5.86 5.76
C VAL A 188 -16.20 -7.02 6.12
N SER A 189 -16.67 -8.02 6.86
CA SER A 189 -15.87 -9.21 7.22
C SER A 189 -15.33 -9.96 6.00
N GLY A 190 -16.16 -10.13 4.96
CA GLY A 190 -15.73 -10.75 3.70
C GLY A 190 -14.67 -9.93 2.97
N LYS A 191 -14.80 -8.59 2.98
CA LYS A 191 -13.77 -7.68 2.41
C LYS A 191 -12.45 -7.78 3.17
N VAL A 192 -12.53 -7.82 4.51
CA VAL A 192 -11.36 -7.96 5.39
C VAL A 192 -10.60 -9.24 5.05
N MET A 193 -11.28 -10.39 4.97
CA MET A 193 -10.62 -11.66 4.64
C MET A 193 -10.04 -11.67 3.21
N ALA A 194 -10.77 -11.13 2.24
CA ALA A 194 -10.32 -11.06 0.85
C ALA A 194 -9.07 -10.18 0.68
N MET A 195 -8.98 -9.07 1.41
CA MET A 195 -7.80 -8.21 1.44
C MET A 195 -6.65 -8.84 2.22
N TRP A 196 -6.95 -9.53 3.33
CA TRP A 196 -5.94 -10.06 4.24
C TRP A 196 -5.00 -11.05 3.55
N MET A 197 -5.54 -11.99 2.77
CA MET A 197 -4.78 -13.07 2.12
C MET A 197 -3.62 -12.57 1.23
N PRO A 198 -3.85 -11.74 0.19
CA PRO A 198 -2.77 -11.30 -0.68
C PRO A 198 -1.81 -10.31 0.01
N ILE A 199 -2.29 -9.50 0.95
CA ILE A 199 -1.47 -8.52 1.66
C ILE A 199 -0.50 -9.20 2.63
N MET A 200 -0.94 -10.25 3.32
CA MET A 200 -0.06 -11.09 4.14
C MET A 200 1.01 -11.76 3.27
N LEU A 201 0.60 -12.32 2.12
CA LEU A 201 1.48 -13.05 1.22
C LEU A 201 2.63 -12.18 0.74
N PHE A 202 2.36 -11.00 0.15
CA PHE A 202 3.44 -10.18 -0.41
C PHE A 202 4.41 -9.71 0.68
N PHE A 203 3.88 -9.36 1.86
CA PHE A 203 4.70 -8.86 2.96
C PHE A 203 5.61 -9.98 3.49
N PHE A 204 5.08 -11.19 3.66
CA PHE A 204 5.86 -12.36 4.09
C PHE A 204 6.93 -12.75 3.07
N MET A 205 6.60 -12.69 1.77
CA MET A 205 7.56 -12.97 0.69
C MET A 205 8.58 -11.84 0.51
N GLY A 206 8.42 -10.72 1.23
CA GLY A 206 9.28 -9.56 1.13
C GLY A 206 9.25 -8.92 -0.26
N PHE A 207 8.12 -8.93 -0.96
CA PHE A 207 8.00 -8.18 -2.20
C PHE A 207 8.12 -6.66 -1.94
N GLU A 208 8.38 -5.90 -3.00
CA GLU A 208 8.70 -4.46 -2.95
C GLU A 208 7.51 -3.60 -3.35
#